data_AF-A0A1F9CRE4-F1
#
_entry.id   AF-A0A1F9CRE4-F1
#
_cell.length_a   1.000
_cell.length_b   1.000
_cell.length_c   1.000
_cell.angle_alpha   90.00
_cell.angle_beta   90.00
_cell.angle_gamma   90.00
#
_symmetry.space_group_name_H-M   'P 1'
#
loop_
_entity.id
_entity.type
_entity.pdbx_description
1 polymer ?
#
loop_
_entity_poly.entity_id
_entity_poly.type
_entity_poly.pdbx_seq_one_letter_code
_entity_poly.pdbx_strand_id
1 'polypeptide(L)'
;MSPVEHALSGVLASSLAASAWPGPLRDRGRWILWTTIGVLCPDLDAVTLLFNHNVYFGSAWYSHRQFLHSILGCAFLAMLLPSVVTVVRRRDAPIEECARILKIRARAIFAGGLLHLLSDLPTPPGPWDGLPIFFPLAFRAGGWSHLGWVNAALFYFLASAALAVGGLAIAHRSAPAAARAWLRGAAGAVAAMAIGGTVWFIAVSHYESFDQWRAWQSRFIPVLWVDGFYHTGRYAAVLWQREVLRVY
;
A
#
# COMPACT_ATOMS: atom_id res chain seq x y z
N MET A 1 5.46 -4.12 3.00
CA MET A 1 5.01 -4.90 1.83
C MET A 1 5.79 -4.36 0.64
N SER A 2 5.57 -4.86 -0.57
CA SER A 2 6.14 -4.25 -1.77
C SER A 2 5.34 -3.03 -2.17
N PRO A 3 5.94 -2.06 -2.91
CA PRO A 3 5.21 -0.91 -3.41
C PRO A 3 3.96 -1.28 -4.23
N VAL A 4 4.00 -2.42 -4.95
CA VAL A 4 2.83 -2.87 -5.74
C VAL A 4 1.70 -3.37 -4.84
N GLU A 5 2.02 -4.15 -3.80
CA GLU A 5 1.02 -4.59 -2.82
C GLU A 5 0.43 -3.40 -2.06
N HIS A 6 1.26 -2.40 -1.72
CA HIS A 6 0.80 -1.12 -1.19
C HIS A 6 -0.16 -0.42 -2.18
N ALA A 7 0.19 -0.29 -3.46
CA ALA A 7 -0.72 0.30 -4.44
C ALA A 7 -2.07 -0.42 -4.50
N LEU A 8 -2.06 -1.76 -4.49
CA LEU A 8 -3.28 -2.58 -4.51
C LEU A 8 -4.12 -2.41 -3.24
N SER A 9 -3.51 -2.38 -2.05
CA SER A 9 -4.24 -2.11 -0.80
C SER A 9 -4.87 -0.72 -0.81
N GLY A 10 -4.14 0.28 -1.36
CA GLY A 10 -4.66 1.62 -1.61
C GLY A 10 -5.85 1.65 -2.55
N VAL A 11 -5.78 0.96 -3.68
CA VAL A 11 -6.90 0.86 -4.63
C VAL A 11 -8.11 0.18 -3.97
N LEU A 12 -7.91 -0.93 -3.26
CA LEU A 12 -8.98 -1.66 -2.58
C LEU A 12 -9.69 -0.77 -1.54
N ALA A 13 -8.93 -0.21 -0.59
CA ALA A 13 -9.47 0.59 0.50
C ALA A 13 -10.15 1.87 -0.01
N SER A 14 -9.53 2.56 -0.98
CA SER A 14 -10.10 3.78 -1.55
C SER A 14 -11.31 3.52 -2.45
N SER A 15 -11.37 2.39 -3.15
CA SER A 15 -12.54 1.97 -3.93
C SER A 15 -13.73 1.65 -3.03
N LEU A 16 -13.49 0.98 -1.90
CA LEU A 16 -14.52 0.73 -0.89
C LEU A 16 -15.06 2.06 -0.33
N ALA A 17 -14.19 2.97 0.10
CA ALA A 17 -14.60 4.29 0.59
C ALA A 17 -15.37 5.10 -0.48
N ALA A 18 -14.88 5.08 -1.74
CA ALA A 18 -15.51 5.78 -2.86
C ALA A 18 -16.87 5.18 -3.28
N SER A 19 -17.14 3.92 -2.95
CA SER A 19 -18.44 3.28 -3.19
C SER A 19 -19.54 3.90 -2.33
N ALA A 20 -19.20 4.34 -1.11
CA ALA A 20 -20.12 5.00 -0.19
C ALA A 20 -20.27 6.51 -0.46
N TRP A 21 -19.34 7.12 -1.22
CA TRP A 21 -19.38 8.55 -1.53
C TRP A 21 -20.51 8.88 -2.53
N PRO A 22 -21.42 9.84 -2.26
CA PRO A 22 -22.55 10.13 -3.16
C PRO A 22 -22.19 10.97 -4.40
N GLY A 23 -21.05 11.66 -4.40
CA GLY A 23 -20.68 12.60 -5.47
C GLY A 23 -20.24 11.97 -6.81
N PRO A 24 -19.82 12.80 -7.78
CA PRO A 24 -19.55 12.42 -9.16
C PRO A 24 -18.44 11.35 -9.33
N LEU A 25 -18.51 10.56 -10.40
CA LEU A 25 -17.48 9.56 -10.74
C LEU A 25 -16.07 10.16 -10.79
N ARG A 26 -15.95 11.34 -11.40
CA ARG A 26 -14.67 12.03 -11.56
C ARG A 26 -14.00 12.28 -10.22
N ASP A 27 -14.77 12.65 -9.20
CA ASP A 27 -14.23 12.97 -7.87
C ASP A 27 -13.86 11.70 -7.11
N ARG A 28 -14.65 10.62 -7.28
CA ARG A 28 -14.29 9.28 -6.77
C ARG A 28 -13.00 8.75 -7.39
N GLY A 29 -12.86 8.84 -8.71
CA GLY A 29 -11.66 8.41 -9.42
C GLY A 29 -10.42 9.23 -9.00
N ARG A 30 -10.59 10.54 -8.80
CA ARG A 30 -9.54 11.40 -8.23
C ARG A 30 -9.19 10.99 -6.80
N TRP A 31 -10.18 10.69 -5.97
CA TRP A 31 -9.96 10.23 -4.60
C TRP A 31 -9.14 8.94 -4.57
N ILE A 32 -9.54 7.94 -5.37
CA ILE A 32 -8.80 6.68 -5.53
C ILE A 32 -7.36 6.97 -5.97
N LEU A 33 -7.19 7.74 -7.04
CA LEU A 33 -5.85 8.09 -7.57
C LEU A 33 -4.96 8.76 -6.50
N TRP A 34 -5.44 9.81 -5.84
CA TRP A 34 -4.63 10.54 -4.85
C TRP A 34 -4.36 9.73 -3.59
N THR A 35 -5.29 8.86 -3.20
CA THR A 35 -5.08 7.93 -2.07
C THR A 35 -4.03 6.90 -2.45
N THR A 36 -4.12 6.27 -3.63
CA THR A 36 -3.12 5.31 -4.12
C THR A 36 -1.73 5.95 -4.24
N ILE A 37 -1.65 7.19 -4.73
CA ILE A 37 -0.39 7.96 -4.70
C ILE A 37 0.12 8.06 -3.26
N GLY A 38 -0.72 8.48 -2.31
CA GLY A 38 -0.32 8.60 -0.91
C GLY A 38 0.14 7.30 -0.26
N VAL A 39 -0.43 6.16 -0.67
CA VAL A 39 0.02 4.84 -0.21
C VAL A 39 1.42 4.49 -0.72
N LEU A 40 1.82 5.01 -1.88
CA LEU A 40 3.15 4.79 -2.46
C LEU A 40 4.21 5.76 -1.95
N CYS A 41 3.82 6.93 -1.45
CA CYS A 41 4.77 7.99 -1.13
C CYS A 41 5.79 7.66 -0.04
N PRO A 42 5.45 6.92 1.04
CA PRO A 42 6.45 6.54 2.03
C PRO A 42 7.65 5.80 1.44
N ASP A 43 7.41 4.92 0.46
CA ASP A 43 8.46 4.14 -0.22
C ASP A 43 9.34 4.96 -1.18
N LEU A 44 9.15 6.28 -1.30
CA LEU A 44 10.06 7.14 -2.06
C LEU A 44 11.48 7.14 -1.48
N ASP A 45 11.62 6.86 -0.17
CA ASP A 45 12.92 6.67 0.47
C ASP A 45 13.66 5.43 -0.03
N ALA A 46 13.01 4.53 -0.78
CA ALA A 46 13.68 3.41 -1.43
C ALA A 46 14.67 3.85 -2.49
N VAL A 47 14.60 5.10 -2.95
CA VAL A 47 15.64 5.70 -3.80
C VAL A 47 17.02 5.67 -3.11
N THR A 48 17.08 5.67 -1.78
CA THR A 48 18.34 5.56 -1.04
C THR A 48 19.09 4.25 -1.32
N LEU A 49 18.38 3.18 -1.68
CA LEU A 49 18.99 1.92 -2.09
C LEU A 49 19.88 2.06 -3.33
N LEU A 50 19.50 2.96 -4.25
CA LEU A 50 20.24 3.20 -5.49
C LEU A 50 21.60 3.88 -5.23
N PHE A 51 21.72 4.60 -4.13
CA PHE A 51 22.91 5.38 -3.81
C PHE A 51 23.77 4.74 -2.71
N ASN A 52 23.14 4.12 -1.72
CA ASN A 52 23.85 3.53 -0.59
C ASN A 52 23.00 2.48 0.15
N HIS A 53 23.35 1.20 -0.02
CA HIS A 53 22.71 0.08 0.67
C HIS A 53 22.71 0.23 2.21
N ASN A 54 23.79 0.72 2.80
CA ASN A 54 23.90 0.90 4.25
C ASN A 54 23.01 2.03 4.76
N VAL A 55 22.73 3.04 3.92
CA VAL A 55 21.73 4.05 4.24
C VAL A 55 20.34 3.42 4.20
N TYR A 56 19.99 2.69 3.14
CA TYR A 56 18.65 2.11 3.02
C TYR A 56 18.30 1.21 4.23
N PHE A 57 19.21 0.33 4.65
CA PHE A 57 19.05 -0.55 5.81
C PHE A 57 19.50 0.06 7.15
N GLY A 58 19.79 1.36 7.17
CA GLY A 58 20.34 2.06 8.33
C GLY A 58 19.30 2.77 9.20
N SER A 59 19.79 3.63 10.09
CA SER A 59 19.01 4.40 11.06
C SER A 59 19.03 5.91 10.82
N ALA A 60 19.59 6.39 9.70
CA ALA A 60 19.57 7.80 9.36
C ALA A 60 18.12 8.25 9.13
N TRP A 61 17.78 9.50 9.44
CA TRP A 61 16.37 9.95 9.36
C TRP A 61 15.72 9.77 7.96
N TYR A 62 16.53 9.71 6.91
CA TYR A 62 16.12 9.50 5.51
C TYR A 62 16.34 8.06 5.01
N SER A 63 16.80 7.14 5.87
CA SER A 63 16.82 5.71 5.58
C SER A 63 15.40 5.19 5.37
N HIS A 64 15.28 4.04 4.69
CA HIS A 64 13.98 3.39 4.53
C HIS A 64 13.37 3.08 5.90
N ARG A 65 12.04 3.18 6.03
CA ARG A 65 11.32 2.97 7.30
C ARG A 65 11.73 3.90 8.44
N GLN A 66 12.17 5.11 8.10
CA GLN A 66 12.44 6.18 9.07
C GLN A 66 11.39 7.29 8.95
N PHE A 67 11.79 8.52 8.63
CA PHE A 67 10.90 9.68 8.65
C PHE A 67 9.64 9.49 7.79
N LEU A 68 9.77 8.96 6.55
CA LEU A 68 8.63 8.83 5.64
C LEU A 68 7.61 7.76 6.10
N HIS A 69 8.04 6.77 6.89
CA HIS A 69 7.16 5.76 7.51
C HIS A 69 6.71 6.17 8.92
N SER A 70 6.46 7.46 9.12
CA SER A 70 5.84 8.01 10.32
C SER A 70 4.58 8.81 9.97
N ILE A 71 3.71 9.05 10.95
CA ILE A 71 2.54 9.92 10.76
C ILE A 71 2.98 11.32 10.33
N LEU A 72 4.07 11.83 10.90
CA LEU A 72 4.64 13.13 10.55
C LEU A 72 5.15 13.15 9.10
N GLY A 73 5.86 12.10 8.65
CA GLY A 73 6.31 11.96 7.27
C GLY A 73 5.15 11.87 6.28
N CYS A 74 4.11 11.12 6.61
CA CYS A 74 2.89 11.05 5.82
C CYS A 74 2.20 12.42 5.70
N ALA A 75 2.11 13.18 6.80
CA ALA A 75 1.57 14.53 6.81
C ALA A 75 2.43 15.50 5.97
N PHE A 76 3.75 15.40 6.09
CA PHE A 76 4.70 16.17 5.29
C PHE A 76 4.51 15.93 3.79
N LEU A 77 4.48 14.66 3.35
CA LEU A 77 4.25 14.29 1.95
C LEU A 77 2.87 14.75 1.44
N ALA A 78 1.85 14.64 2.30
CA ALA A 78 0.49 15.11 2.01
C ALA A 78 0.39 16.62 1.82
N MET A 79 1.28 17.41 2.39
CA MET A 79 1.36 18.85 2.12
C MET A 79 2.24 19.14 0.90
N LEU A 80 3.42 18.50 0.81
CA LEU A 80 4.43 18.78 -0.20
C LEU A 80 3.93 18.46 -1.62
N LEU A 81 3.52 17.22 -1.87
CA LEU A 81 3.18 16.74 -3.21
C LEU A 81 2.05 17.51 -3.88
N PRO A 82 0.88 17.72 -3.24
CA PRO A 82 -0.18 18.48 -3.89
C PRO A 82 0.18 19.95 -4.05
N SER A 83 1.03 20.51 -3.17
CA SER A 83 1.55 21.88 -3.31
C SER A 83 2.38 22.02 -4.58
N VAL A 84 3.36 21.13 -4.79
CA VAL A 84 4.18 21.10 -6.01
C VAL A 84 3.31 20.96 -7.26
N VAL A 85 2.38 20.00 -7.29
CA VAL A 85 1.51 19.79 -8.45
C VAL A 85 0.60 20.99 -8.71
N THR A 86 0.09 21.65 -7.67
CA THR A 86 -0.80 22.80 -7.81
C THR A 86 -0.04 24.02 -8.30
N VAL A 87 1.11 24.34 -7.71
CA VAL A 87 1.97 25.45 -8.15
C VAL A 87 2.43 25.27 -9.59
N VAL A 88 2.76 24.06 -10.02
CA VAL A 88 3.18 23.81 -11.41
C VAL A 88 2.03 23.94 -12.40
N ARG A 89 0.81 23.48 -12.06
CA ARG A 89 -0.30 23.38 -13.03
C ARG A 89 -1.33 24.51 -12.96
N ARG A 90 -1.29 25.36 -11.92
CA ARG A 90 -2.34 26.33 -11.60
C ARG A 90 -1.76 27.68 -11.17
N ARG A 91 -0.74 28.15 -11.90
CA ARG A 91 -0.04 29.42 -11.60
C ARG A 91 -0.97 30.63 -11.59
N ASP A 92 -1.96 30.63 -12.48
CA ASP A 92 -2.87 31.77 -12.68
C ASP A 92 -4.24 31.57 -11.99
N ALA A 93 -4.41 30.49 -11.21
CA ALA A 93 -5.69 30.22 -10.55
C ALA A 93 -5.83 31.04 -9.25
N PRO A 94 -7.06 31.46 -8.87
CA PRO A 94 -7.30 32.13 -7.60
C PRO A 94 -6.83 31.29 -6.40
N ILE A 95 -6.32 31.95 -5.36
CA ILE A 95 -5.75 31.29 -4.19
C ILE A 95 -6.77 30.40 -3.47
N GLU A 96 -8.05 30.78 -3.48
CA GLU A 96 -9.16 30.03 -2.90
C GLU A 96 -9.40 28.71 -3.64
N GLU A 97 -9.31 28.73 -4.98
CA GLU A 97 -9.43 27.51 -5.78
C GLU A 97 -8.26 26.57 -5.50
N CYS A 98 -7.03 27.11 -5.47
CA CYS A 98 -5.82 26.37 -5.11
C CYS A 98 -5.95 25.74 -3.73
N ALA A 99 -6.34 26.51 -2.71
CA ALA A 99 -6.50 26.03 -1.34
C ALA A 99 -7.54 24.90 -1.25
N ARG A 100 -8.67 25.02 -1.96
CA ARG A 100 -9.70 23.96 -2.00
C ARG A 100 -9.16 22.67 -2.63
N ILE A 101 -8.43 22.77 -3.75
CA ILE A 101 -7.82 21.62 -4.42
C ILE A 101 -6.75 20.97 -3.54
N LEU A 102 -5.88 21.77 -2.93
CA LEU A 102 -4.83 21.30 -2.02
C LEU A 102 -5.43 20.54 -0.84
N LYS A 103 -6.46 21.09 -0.20
CA LYS A 103 -7.13 20.45 0.94
C LYS A 103 -7.66 19.05 0.60
N ILE A 104 -8.30 18.89 -0.56
CA ILE A 104 -8.84 17.59 -0.97
C ILE A 104 -7.71 16.60 -1.25
N ARG A 105 -6.69 17.01 -2.00
CA ARG A 105 -5.55 16.14 -2.36
C ARG A 105 -4.72 15.76 -1.13
N ALA A 106 -4.45 16.71 -0.24
CA ALA A 106 -3.71 16.49 0.99
C ALA A 106 -4.42 15.47 1.88
N ARG A 107 -5.75 15.58 2.03
CA ARG A 107 -6.54 14.58 2.78
C ARG A 107 -6.44 13.18 2.17
N ALA A 108 -6.55 13.07 0.85
CA ALA A 108 -6.46 11.78 0.16
C ALA A 108 -5.05 11.17 0.29
N ILE A 109 -4.00 11.97 0.07
CA ILE A 109 -2.61 11.52 0.20
C ILE A 109 -2.30 11.13 1.66
N PHE A 110 -2.75 11.92 2.63
CA PHE A 110 -2.56 11.62 4.05
C PHE A 110 -3.28 10.32 4.42
N ALA A 111 -4.53 10.13 4.00
CA ALA A 111 -5.25 8.87 4.20
C ALA A 111 -4.50 7.69 3.55
N GLY A 112 -3.91 7.89 2.38
CA GLY A 112 -3.04 6.91 1.73
C GLY A 112 -1.80 6.59 2.54
N GLY A 113 -1.10 7.60 3.05
CA GLY A 113 0.07 7.40 3.93
C GLY A 113 -0.29 6.62 5.20
N LEU A 114 -1.44 6.89 5.82
CA LEU A 114 -1.90 6.11 6.97
C LEU A 114 -2.19 4.65 6.60
N LEU A 115 -2.81 4.40 5.44
CA LEU A 115 -3.03 3.04 4.93
C LEU A 115 -1.71 2.32 4.65
N HIS A 116 -0.69 3.04 4.17
CA HIS A 116 0.66 2.50 4.03
C HIS A 116 1.21 2.02 5.38
N LEU A 117 1.20 2.90 6.40
CA LEU A 117 1.66 2.54 7.75
C LEU A 117 0.91 1.34 8.31
N LEU A 118 -0.43 1.32 8.18
CA LEU A 118 -1.25 0.19 8.62
C LEU A 118 -0.90 -1.11 7.91
N SER A 119 -0.57 -1.04 6.62
CA SER A 119 -0.13 -2.20 5.82
C SER A 119 1.25 -2.69 6.24
N ASP A 120 2.09 -1.80 6.77
CA ASP A 120 3.45 -2.11 7.18
C ASP A 120 3.58 -2.57 8.65
N LEU A 121 2.66 -2.20 9.53
CA LEU A 121 2.61 -2.72 10.91
C LEU A 121 2.69 -4.25 11.02
N PRO A 122 1.93 -5.03 10.22
CA PRO A 122 2.04 -6.47 10.27
C PRO A 122 3.32 -7.00 9.64
N THR A 123 4.06 -6.22 8.86
CA THR A 123 5.27 -6.72 8.21
C THR A 123 6.39 -6.93 9.24
N PRO A 124 7.37 -7.80 8.94
CA PRO A 124 8.50 -8.08 9.83
C PRO A 124 9.24 -6.79 10.19
N PRO A 125 9.81 -6.72 11.41
CA PRO A 125 10.52 -5.52 11.85
C PRO A 125 11.78 -5.26 11.03
N GLY A 126 12.38 -6.32 10.46
CA GLY A 126 13.60 -6.24 9.67
C GLY A 126 14.77 -5.62 10.46
N PRO A 127 15.80 -5.11 9.79
CA PRO A 127 16.91 -4.39 10.43
C PRO A 127 16.53 -3.01 11.01
N TRP A 128 15.27 -2.57 10.88
CA TRP A 128 14.81 -1.25 11.36
C TRP A 128 14.15 -1.30 12.74
N ASP A 129 14.02 -2.50 13.32
CA ASP A 129 13.34 -2.76 14.59
C ASP A 129 11.87 -2.29 14.61
N GLY A 130 11.23 -2.24 13.43
CA GLY A 130 9.86 -1.76 13.24
C GLY A 130 9.75 -0.31 12.76
N LEU A 131 8.53 0.21 12.78
CA LEU A 131 8.17 1.52 12.25
C LEU A 131 8.19 2.61 13.34
N PRO A 132 8.81 3.77 13.09
CA PRO A 132 8.79 4.89 14.00
C PRO A 132 7.50 5.72 13.78
N ILE A 133 6.34 5.16 14.11
CA ILE A 133 5.02 5.77 13.87
C ILE A 133 4.94 7.22 14.35
N PHE A 134 5.58 7.51 15.49
CA PHE A 134 5.65 8.84 16.11
C PHE A 134 7.05 9.47 16.03
N PHE A 135 7.79 9.26 14.94
CA PHE A 135 9.08 9.92 14.70
C PHE A 135 9.03 11.42 15.07
N PRO A 136 10.04 11.97 15.79
CA PRO A 136 11.34 11.37 16.11
C PRO A 136 11.39 10.62 17.45
N LEU A 137 10.24 10.26 18.05
CA LEU A 137 10.24 9.46 19.28
C LEU A 137 10.89 8.09 19.02
N ALA A 138 11.64 7.59 20.00
CA ALA A 138 12.36 6.32 19.91
C ALA A 138 11.43 5.08 19.85
N PHE A 139 10.13 5.26 20.11
CA PHE A 139 9.15 4.18 20.08
C PHE A 139 8.99 3.62 18.66
N ARG A 140 9.16 2.29 18.55
CA ARG A 140 8.94 1.52 17.32
C ARG A 140 7.71 0.63 17.49
N ALA A 141 6.90 0.52 16.44
CA ALA A 141 5.72 -0.34 16.38
C ALA A 141 5.72 -1.23 15.15
N GLY A 142 4.87 -2.25 15.15
CA GLY A 142 4.78 -3.23 14.07
C GLY A 142 5.71 -4.42 14.29
N GLY A 143 6.07 -5.12 13.22
CA GLY A 143 6.80 -6.38 13.36
C GLY A 143 5.90 -7.54 13.81
N TRP A 144 4.58 -7.45 13.60
CA TRP A 144 3.62 -8.39 14.19
C TRP A 144 3.56 -9.74 13.47
N SER A 145 4.14 -9.85 12.28
CA SER A 145 4.10 -11.07 11.48
C SER A 145 5.44 -11.36 10.83
N HIS A 146 5.52 -12.58 10.31
CA HIS A 146 6.64 -13.07 9.54
C HIS A 146 6.37 -13.01 8.03
N LEU A 147 5.32 -12.30 7.60
CA LEU A 147 5.01 -12.18 6.18
C LEU A 147 6.19 -11.54 5.43
N GLY A 148 6.68 -12.25 4.42
CA GLY A 148 7.61 -11.70 3.45
C GLY A 148 7.19 -10.32 2.96
N TRP A 149 8.16 -9.46 2.70
CA TRP A 149 7.91 -8.14 2.12
C TRP A 149 7.35 -8.23 0.70
N VAL A 150 7.45 -9.42 0.08
CA VAL A 150 6.76 -9.82 -1.13
C VAL A 150 6.11 -11.16 -0.82
N ASN A 151 4.78 -11.25 -0.87
CA ASN A 151 4.08 -12.52 -0.76
C ASN A 151 3.13 -12.66 -1.96
N ALA A 152 3.49 -13.53 -2.91
CA ALA A 152 2.72 -13.69 -4.15
C ALA A 152 1.25 -14.07 -3.87
N ALA A 153 0.98 -14.92 -2.88
CA ALA A 153 -0.39 -15.30 -2.53
C ALA A 153 -1.18 -14.11 -1.98
N LEU A 154 -0.60 -13.35 -1.05
CA LEU A 154 -1.20 -12.12 -0.54
C LEU A 154 -1.41 -11.08 -1.65
N PHE A 155 -0.44 -10.93 -2.55
CA PHE A 155 -0.54 -10.08 -3.74
C PHE A 155 -1.73 -10.48 -4.62
N TYR A 156 -1.83 -11.74 -5.06
CA TYR A 156 -2.93 -12.19 -5.92
C TYR A 156 -4.29 -12.10 -5.20
N PHE A 157 -4.31 -12.38 -3.90
CA PHE A 157 -5.51 -12.27 -3.08
C PHE A 157 -6.00 -10.82 -2.99
N LEU A 158 -5.12 -9.88 -2.63
CA LEU A 158 -5.44 -8.45 -2.58
C LEU A 158 -5.79 -7.88 -3.97
N ALA A 159 -5.08 -8.30 -5.02
CA ALA A 159 -5.37 -7.90 -6.40
C ALA A 159 -6.77 -8.37 -6.83
N SER A 160 -7.10 -9.64 -6.58
CA SER A 160 -8.40 -10.22 -6.91
C SER A 160 -9.52 -9.53 -6.14
N ALA A 161 -9.33 -9.27 -4.85
CA ALA A 161 -10.27 -8.51 -4.03
C ALA A 161 -10.46 -7.08 -4.55
N ALA A 162 -9.37 -6.38 -4.91
CA ALA A 162 -9.42 -5.03 -5.46
C ALA A 162 -10.21 -4.98 -6.78
N LEU A 163 -9.95 -5.92 -7.69
CA LEU A 163 -10.67 -6.06 -8.96
C LEU A 163 -12.16 -6.38 -8.73
N ALA A 164 -12.47 -7.29 -7.82
CA ALA A 164 -13.84 -7.65 -7.49
C ALA A 164 -14.63 -6.48 -6.88
N VAL A 165 -14.05 -5.78 -5.88
CA VAL A 165 -14.67 -4.59 -5.28
C VAL A 165 -14.83 -3.48 -6.31
N GLY A 166 -13.82 -3.24 -7.15
CA GLY A 166 -13.88 -2.28 -8.24
C GLY A 166 -14.99 -2.60 -9.24
N GLY A 167 -15.07 -3.86 -9.69
CA GLY A 167 -16.11 -4.34 -10.59
C GLY A 167 -17.51 -4.21 -10.00
N LEU A 168 -17.71 -4.59 -8.73
CA LEU A 168 -18.97 -4.42 -8.01
C LEU A 168 -19.35 -2.95 -7.85
N ALA A 169 -18.38 -2.06 -7.60
CA ALA A 169 -18.61 -0.61 -7.51
C ALA A 169 -19.02 0.01 -8.86
N ILE A 170 -18.51 -0.54 -9.98
CA ILE A 170 -18.94 -0.16 -11.34
C ILE A 170 -20.35 -0.68 -11.60
N ALA A 171 -20.61 -1.96 -11.35
CA ALA A 171 -21.92 -2.60 -11.54
C ALA A 171 -23.03 -1.93 -10.72
N HIS A 172 -22.73 -1.53 -9.48
CA HIS A 172 -23.65 -0.82 -8.59
C HIS A 172 -24.27 0.43 -9.23
N ARG A 173 -23.57 1.08 -10.17
CA ARG A 173 -24.04 2.32 -10.81
C ARG A 173 -25.10 2.10 -11.86
N SER A 174 -24.89 1.08 -12.69
CA SER A 174 -25.82 0.70 -13.75
C SER A 174 -26.97 -0.15 -13.23
N ALA A 175 -26.88 -0.61 -11.98
CA ALA A 175 -27.88 -1.45 -11.36
C ALA A 175 -29.16 -0.68 -10.98
N PRO A 176 -30.34 -1.32 -11.15
CA PRO A 176 -31.61 -0.86 -10.60
C PRO A 176 -31.52 -0.67 -9.08
N ALA A 177 -32.35 0.22 -8.52
CA ALA A 177 -32.34 0.54 -7.09
C ALA A 177 -32.42 -0.70 -6.19
N ALA A 178 -33.23 -1.69 -6.57
CA ALA A 178 -33.37 -2.97 -5.86
C ALA A 178 -32.06 -3.76 -5.76
N ALA A 179 -31.18 -3.70 -6.76
CA ALA A 179 -29.91 -4.43 -6.79
C ALA A 179 -28.74 -3.67 -6.12
N ARG A 180 -28.88 -2.36 -5.88
CA ARG A 180 -27.82 -1.52 -5.30
C ARG A 180 -27.48 -1.87 -3.86
N ALA A 181 -28.48 -2.23 -3.05
CA ALA A 181 -28.24 -2.68 -1.69
C ALA A 181 -27.40 -3.97 -1.69
N TRP A 182 -27.77 -4.94 -2.54
CA TRP A 182 -27.06 -6.21 -2.67
C TRP A 182 -25.61 -6.01 -3.16
N LEU A 183 -25.38 -5.20 -4.19
CA LEU A 183 -24.04 -4.94 -4.72
C LEU A 183 -23.12 -4.25 -3.70
N ARG A 184 -23.67 -3.35 -2.88
CA ARG A 184 -22.92 -2.77 -1.73
C ARG A 184 -22.59 -3.81 -0.69
N GLY A 185 -23.55 -4.67 -0.34
CA GLY A 185 -23.34 -5.79 0.57
C GLY A 185 -22.25 -6.75 0.07
N ALA A 186 -22.30 -7.11 -1.21
CA ALA A 186 -21.30 -7.96 -1.85
C ALA A 186 -19.90 -7.32 -1.84
N ALA A 187 -19.79 -6.02 -2.18
CA ALA A 187 -18.51 -5.32 -2.13
C ALA A 187 -17.95 -5.25 -0.69
N GLY A 188 -18.81 -5.00 0.29
CA GLY A 188 -18.46 -5.04 1.71
C GLY A 188 -18.00 -6.43 2.16
N ALA A 189 -18.69 -7.49 1.73
CA ALA A 189 -18.32 -8.86 2.03
C ALA A 189 -16.96 -9.25 1.44
N VAL A 190 -16.71 -8.93 0.16
CA VAL A 190 -15.40 -9.18 -0.48
C VAL A 190 -14.29 -8.41 0.24
N ALA A 191 -14.52 -7.14 0.60
CA ALA A 191 -13.54 -6.37 1.36
C ALA A 191 -13.30 -6.96 2.76
N ALA A 192 -14.35 -7.39 3.47
CA ALA A 192 -14.23 -8.04 4.77
C ALA A 192 -13.47 -9.37 4.68
N MET A 193 -13.73 -10.17 3.63
CA MET A 193 -12.97 -11.39 3.36
C MET A 193 -11.49 -11.07 3.06
N ALA A 194 -11.21 -10.02 2.30
CA ALA A 194 -9.84 -9.59 2.01
C ALA A 194 -9.09 -9.16 3.28
N ILE A 195 -9.74 -8.38 4.14
CA ILE A 195 -9.18 -7.95 5.43
C ILE A 195 -8.98 -9.17 6.35
N GLY A 196 -10.01 -9.99 6.52
CA GLY A 196 -9.96 -11.18 7.38
C GLY A 196 -8.93 -12.20 6.90
N GLY A 197 -8.84 -12.43 5.59
CA GLY A 197 -7.82 -13.26 4.98
C GLY A 197 -6.41 -12.71 5.18
N THR A 198 -6.22 -11.39 5.06
CA THR A 198 -4.92 -10.74 5.36
C THR A 198 -4.55 -10.91 6.83
N VAL A 199 -5.48 -10.68 7.76
CA VAL A 199 -5.27 -10.89 9.21
C VAL A 199 -4.96 -12.36 9.52
N TRP A 200 -5.65 -13.30 8.86
CA TRP A 200 -5.37 -14.71 8.99
C TRP A 200 -3.97 -15.06 8.47
N PHE A 201 -3.60 -14.59 7.27
CA PHE A 201 -2.25 -14.74 6.71
C PHE A 201 -1.18 -14.21 7.66
N ILE A 202 -1.41 -13.05 8.27
CA ILE A 202 -0.56 -12.47 9.31
C ILE A 202 -0.41 -13.45 10.48
N ALA A 203 -1.53 -13.93 11.02
CA ALA A 203 -1.57 -14.78 12.20
C ALA A 203 -0.90 -16.15 12.00
N VAL A 204 -0.97 -16.72 10.80
CA VAL A 204 -0.38 -18.03 10.48
C VAL A 204 1.00 -17.92 9.80
N SER A 205 1.50 -16.70 9.57
CA SER A 205 2.82 -16.51 8.98
C SER A 205 3.92 -16.82 9.99
N HIS A 206 4.84 -17.69 9.60
CA HIS A 206 6.03 -18.04 10.37
C HIS A 206 7.28 -17.84 9.50
N TYR A 207 8.34 -17.28 10.07
CA TYR A 207 9.69 -17.39 9.51
C TYR A 207 10.37 -18.56 10.22
N GLU A 208 11.09 -19.38 9.46
CA GLU A 208 11.98 -20.36 10.08
C GLU A 208 13.28 -19.67 10.55
N SER A 209 13.73 -18.56 9.92
CA SER A 209 14.85 -17.70 10.41
C SER A 209 15.11 -16.41 9.60
N PHE A 210 15.88 -15.46 10.17
CA PHE A 210 16.45 -14.29 9.47
C PHE A 210 17.36 -14.67 8.30
N ASP A 211 18.06 -15.81 8.40
CA ASP A 211 18.92 -16.32 7.33
C ASP A 211 18.12 -16.78 6.11
N GLN A 212 16.95 -17.36 6.32
CA GLN A 212 16.02 -17.71 5.24
C GLN A 212 15.56 -16.45 4.48
N TRP A 213 15.29 -15.36 5.18
CA TRP A 213 14.98 -14.06 4.58
C TRP A 213 16.16 -13.48 3.80
N ARG A 214 17.36 -13.46 4.40
CA ARG A 214 18.57 -12.95 3.74
C ARG A 214 18.90 -13.76 2.47
N ALA A 215 18.73 -15.08 2.53
CA ALA A 215 18.88 -15.98 1.39
C ALA A 215 17.82 -15.74 0.30
N TRP A 216 16.59 -15.43 0.68
CA TRP A 216 15.55 -15.05 -0.26
C TRP A 216 15.87 -13.71 -0.94
N GLN A 217 16.28 -12.70 -0.17
CA GLN A 217 16.63 -11.38 -0.69
C GLN A 217 17.80 -11.44 -1.68
N SER A 218 18.89 -12.12 -1.32
CA SER A 218 20.07 -12.24 -2.18
C SER A 218 19.78 -13.01 -3.47
N ARG A 219 18.83 -13.94 -3.44
CA ARG A 219 18.43 -14.75 -4.59
C ARG A 219 17.41 -14.07 -5.50
N PHE A 220 16.47 -13.31 -4.94
CA PHE A 220 15.29 -12.83 -5.66
C PHE A 220 15.22 -11.32 -5.87
N ILE A 221 15.81 -10.48 -5.01
CA ILE A 221 15.77 -9.02 -5.22
C ILE A 221 16.53 -8.62 -6.50
N PRO A 222 17.73 -9.16 -6.81
CA PRO A 222 18.39 -8.87 -8.09
C PRO A 222 17.53 -9.30 -9.29
N VAL A 223 16.84 -10.44 -9.18
CA VAL A 223 15.98 -10.98 -10.25
C VAL A 223 14.68 -10.17 -10.39
N LEU A 224 14.06 -9.71 -9.30
CA LEU A 224 12.84 -8.89 -9.37
C LEU A 224 13.13 -7.48 -9.89
N TRP A 225 14.32 -6.93 -9.65
CA TRP A 225 14.71 -5.62 -10.15
C TRP A 225 15.28 -5.66 -11.59
N VAL A 226 15.93 -6.76 -11.99
CA VAL A 226 16.54 -6.90 -13.33
C VAL A 226 15.62 -7.68 -14.31
N ASP A 227 14.96 -8.75 -13.87
CA ASP A 227 14.10 -9.63 -14.70
C ASP A 227 12.60 -9.54 -14.37
N GLY A 228 12.23 -8.91 -13.25
CA GLY A 228 10.88 -8.99 -12.66
C GLY A 228 9.77 -8.38 -13.49
N PHE A 229 10.07 -7.51 -14.45
CA PHE A 229 9.05 -7.05 -15.39
C PHE A 229 8.69 -8.09 -16.47
N TYR A 230 9.54 -9.09 -16.74
CA TYR A 230 9.37 -10.04 -17.84
C TYR A 230 8.82 -11.41 -17.43
N HIS A 231 8.96 -11.84 -16.16
CA HIS A 231 8.75 -13.25 -15.78
C HIS A 231 7.85 -13.52 -14.56
N THR A 232 7.11 -12.52 -14.06
CA THR A 232 6.22 -12.60 -12.89
C THR A 232 5.31 -13.84 -12.85
N GLY A 233 4.78 -14.28 -13.99
CA GLY A 233 3.86 -15.44 -14.04
C GLY A 233 4.51 -16.80 -13.77
N ARG A 234 5.76 -17.03 -14.19
CA ARG A 234 6.44 -18.32 -13.97
C ARG A 234 6.95 -18.46 -12.54
N TYR A 235 7.36 -17.35 -11.92
CA TYR A 235 7.87 -17.36 -10.55
C TYR A 235 6.77 -17.55 -9.50
N ALA A 236 5.58 -16.99 -9.73
CA ALA A 236 4.41 -17.23 -8.90
C ALA A 236 4.04 -18.73 -8.80
N ALA A 237 4.11 -19.46 -9.93
CA ALA A 237 3.80 -20.89 -9.96
C ALA A 237 4.82 -21.75 -9.18
N VAL A 238 6.10 -21.41 -9.24
CA VAL A 238 7.18 -22.12 -8.52
C VAL A 238 7.12 -21.84 -7.01
N LEU A 239 6.80 -20.61 -6.60
CA LEU A 239 6.59 -20.27 -5.19
C LEU A 239 5.33 -20.95 -4.63
N TRP A 240 4.24 -20.99 -5.42
CA TRP A 240 3.02 -21.71 -5.05
C TRP A 240 3.27 -23.20 -4.78
N GLN A 241 4.02 -23.88 -5.67
CA GLN A 241 4.37 -25.29 -5.49
C GLN A 241 5.28 -25.56 -4.28
N ARG A 242 6.08 -24.59 -3.83
CA ARG A 242 7.03 -24.81 -2.73
C ARG A 242 6.50 -24.42 -1.37
N GLU A 243 5.68 -23.38 -1.26
CA GLU A 243 5.19 -22.91 0.04
C GLU A 243 3.81 -23.43 0.40
N VAL A 244 2.93 -23.67 -0.57
CA VAL A 244 1.55 -24.15 -0.29
C VAL A 244 1.48 -25.69 -0.23
N LEU A 245 2.33 -26.40 -1.00
CA LEU A 245 2.34 -27.87 -1.02
C LEU A 245 3.30 -28.51 0.01
N ARG A 246 3.92 -27.70 0.88
CA ARG A 246 4.72 -28.19 2.03
C ARG A 246 3.91 -28.21 3.33
N VAL A 247 2.58 -28.34 3.21
CA VAL A 247 1.76 -28.82 4.32
C VAL A 247 1.54 -30.31 4.07
N TYR A 248 2.08 -31.11 5.00
CA TYR A 248 2.29 -32.56 5.05
C TYR A 248 3.61 -33.09 4.46
#